data_AF-A0A954T2T4-F1
#
_entry.id   AF-A0A954T2T4-F1
#
_cell.length_a   1.000
_cell.length_b   1.000
_cell.length_c   1.000
_cell.angle_alpha   90.00
_cell.angle_beta   90.00
_cell.angle_gamma   90.00
#
_symmetry.space_group_name_H-M   'P 1'
#
loop_
_entity.id
_entity.type
_entity.pdbx_description
1 polymer ?
#
loop_
_entity_poly.entity_id
_entity_poly.type
_entity_poly.pdbx_seq_one_letter_code
_entity_poly.pdbx_strand_id
1 'polypeptide(L)'
;MSDPAPSLDIQRIDTRRDDVQAALGGLREKLSPRGDIVSDAGRQRTISVFGEPLSPQQVVERITQEVRDEGLAALLRYTEKLDGAKLAADAIRVSPEEIAKAHAAADPAFLETIRRIRDNIIEFQSAILHK
;
A
#
# COMPACT_ATOMS: atom_id res chain seq x y z
N MET A 1 0.17 -16.94 38.80
CA MET A 1 -0.31 -15.54 38.74
C MET A 1 -0.17 -15.11 37.28
N SER A 2 -1.27 -14.98 36.55
CA SER A 2 -1.24 -14.52 35.16
C SER A 2 -0.95 -13.02 35.14
N ASP A 3 0.01 -12.60 34.31
CA ASP A 3 0.23 -11.19 34.00
C ASP A 3 -1.06 -10.57 33.41
N PRO A 4 -1.45 -9.35 33.83
CA PRO A 4 -2.56 -8.65 33.20
C PRO A 4 -2.19 -8.36 31.74
N ALA A 5 -3.13 -8.64 30.82
CA ALA A 5 -2.96 -8.34 29.41
C ALA A 5 -2.59 -6.85 29.20
N PRO A 6 -1.69 -6.52 28.26
CA PRO A 6 -1.26 -5.15 28.04
C PRO A 6 -2.47 -4.26 27.70
N SER A 7 -2.62 -3.17 28.46
CA SER A 7 -3.67 -2.18 28.23
C SER A 7 -3.42 -1.50 26.89
N LEU A 8 -4.35 -1.63 25.95
CA LEU A 8 -4.31 -0.92 24.67
C LEU A 8 -4.70 0.55 24.89
N ASP A 9 -3.90 1.47 24.37
CA ASP A 9 -4.20 2.90 24.35
C ASP A 9 -5.23 3.20 23.23
N ILE A 10 -6.49 2.93 23.52
CA ILE A 10 -7.60 3.14 22.59
C ILE A 10 -8.35 4.41 23.02
N GLN A 11 -8.36 5.41 22.13
CA GLN A 11 -9.18 6.61 22.32
C GLN A 11 -10.66 6.23 22.42
N ARG A 12 -11.30 6.58 23.54
CA ARG A 12 -12.74 6.43 23.77
C ARG A 12 -13.40 7.80 23.73
N ILE A 13 -14.58 7.88 23.13
CA ILE A 13 -15.38 9.10 23.04
C ILE A 13 -16.75 8.77 23.65
N ASP A 14 -17.09 9.38 24.79
CA ASP A 14 -18.42 9.30 25.40
C ASP A 14 -19.30 10.42 24.85
N THR A 15 -20.26 10.05 24.01
CA THR A 15 -21.17 11.00 23.34
C THR A 15 -22.07 11.80 24.29
N ARG A 16 -22.11 11.46 25.58
CA ARG A 16 -22.88 12.18 26.61
C ARG A 16 -22.07 13.26 27.32
N ARG A 17 -20.73 13.22 27.22
CA ARG A 17 -19.81 14.05 28.01
C ARG A 17 -18.81 14.80 27.14
N ASP A 18 -18.44 14.23 26.01
CA ASP A 18 -17.39 14.74 25.14
C ASP A 18 -17.95 15.54 23.97
N ASP A 19 -17.15 16.48 23.46
CA ASP A 19 -17.42 17.12 22.18
C ASP A 19 -17.08 16.16 21.04
N VAL A 20 -18.11 15.44 20.60
CA VAL A 20 -18.01 14.43 19.53
C VAL A 20 -17.54 15.05 18.22
N GLN A 21 -17.94 16.28 17.88
CA GLN A 21 -17.59 16.89 16.61
C GLN A 21 -16.09 17.24 16.58
N ALA A 22 -15.58 17.81 17.67
CA ALA A 22 -14.15 18.08 17.81
C ALA A 22 -13.32 16.78 17.82
N ALA A 23 -13.76 15.77 18.57
CA ALA A 23 -13.05 14.50 18.66
C ALA A 23 -13.00 13.75 17.30
N LEU A 24 -14.14 13.69 16.59
CA LEU A 24 -14.19 13.13 15.23
C LEU A 24 -13.42 13.98 14.22
N GLY A 25 -13.44 15.30 14.36
CA GLY A 25 -12.62 16.22 13.56
C GLY A 25 -11.13 15.89 13.67
N GLY A 26 -10.62 15.78 14.89
CA GLY A 26 -9.21 15.41 15.13
C GLY A 26 -8.86 14.01 14.62
N LEU A 27 -9.77 13.03 14.73
CA LEU A 27 -9.56 11.71 14.14
C LEU A 27 -9.51 11.76 12.61
N ARG A 28 -10.39 12.54 11.98
CA ARG A 28 -10.42 12.71 10.52
C ARG A 28 -9.18 13.44 10.01
N GLU A 29 -8.62 14.37 10.77
CA GLU A 29 -7.35 15.01 10.45
C GLU A 29 -6.17 14.04 10.56
N LYS A 30 -6.10 13.27 11.66
CA LYS A 30 -5.04 12.25 11.84
C LYS A 30 -5.11 11.15 10.79
N LEU A 31 -6.31 10.77 10.36
CA LEU A 31 -6.55 9.76 9.33
C LEU A 31 -6.76 10.39 7.95
N SER A 32 -6.42 11.68 7.81
CA SER A 32 -6.67 12.42 6.57
C SER A 32 -5.89 11.80 5.41
N PRO A 33 -6.51 11.66 4.23
CA PRO A 33 -5.84 11.13 3.03
C PRO A 33 -4.70 12.01 2.51
N ARG A 34 -4.44 13.17 3.12
CA ARG A 34 -3.36 14.09 2.72
C ARG A 34 -1.98 13.45 2.81
N GLY A 35 -1.82 12.38 3.60
CA GLY A 35 -0.64 11.50 3.51
C GLY A 35 0.64 12.07 4.10
N ASP A 36 0.59 13.20 4.79
CA ASP A 36 1.79 13.86 5.35
C ASP A 36 2.35 13.18 6.61
N ILE A 37 1.60 12.25 7.20
CA ILE A 37 2.02 11.52 8.39
C ILE A 37 2.78 10.27 7.96
N VAL A 38 4.11 10.34 8.08
CA VAL A 38 5.00 9.20 7.93
C VAL A 38 5.58 8.80 9.29
N SER A 39 5.84 7.51 9.47
CA SER A 39 6.62 7.05 10.62
C SER A 39 8.06 7.59 10.53
N ASP A 40 8.75 7.62 11.66
CA ASP A 40 10.18 8.01 11.70
C ASP A 40 11.04 7.11 10.80
N ALA A 41 10.72 5.81 10.78
CA ALA A 41 11.35 4.86 9.87
C ALA A 41 11.11 5.21 8.39
N GLY A 42 9.90 5.66 8.05
CA GLY A 42 9.56 6.16 6.72
C GLY A 42 10.35 7.41 6.34
N ARG A 43 10.44 8.39 7.25
CA ARG A 43 11.24 9.62 7.06
C ARG A 43 12.72 9.30 6.86
N GLN A 44 13.28 8.40 7.65
CA GLN A 44 14.68 7.99 7.51
C GLN A 44 14.93 7.27 6.18
N ARG A 45 14.00 6.42 5.74
CA ARG A 45 14.07 5.77 4.43
C ARG A 45 14.05 6.80 3.30
N THR A 46 13.18 7.80 3.36
CA THR A 46 13.16 8.91 2.39
C THR A 46 14.52 9.61 2.32
N ILE A 47 15.11 9.97 3.47
CA ILE A 47 16.43 10.60 3.51
C ILE A 47 17.50 9.69 2.90
N SER A 48 17.46 8.39 3.17
CA SER A 48 18.45 7.45 2.61
C SER A 48 18.37 7.31 1.09
N VAL A 49 17.17 7.41 0.51
CA VAL A 49 16.94 7.23 -0.93
C VAL A 49 17.17 8.51 -1.72
N PHE A 50 16.72 9.65 -1.17
CA PHE A 50 16.65 10.95 -1.85
C PHE A 50 17.68 11.97 -1.34
N GLY A 51 18.36 11.70 -0.22
CA GLY A 51 19.36 12.58 0.38
C GLY A 51 18.80 13.73 1.23
N GLU A 52 17.49 13.94 1.23
CA GLU A 52 16.83 15.04 1.92
C GLU A 52 15.45 14.62 2.47
N PRO A 53 14.91 15.31 3.49
CA PRO A 53 13.63 14.97 4.10
C PRO A 53 12.47 15.50 3.24
N LEU A 54 12.15 14.78 2.16
CA LEU A 54 11.01 15.09 1.30
C LEU A 54 9.68 14.68 1.94
N SER A 55 8.63 15.46 1.69
CA SER A 55 7.26 15.00 1.94
C SER A 55 6.90 13.87 0.96
N PRO A 56 5.92 13.01 1.28
CA PRO A 56 5.44 11.97 0.36
C PRO A 56 5.01 12.53 -1.00
N GLN A 57 4.39 13.70 -1.02
CA GLN A 57 4.01 14.38 -2.27
C GLN A 57 5.25 14.74 -3.10
N GLN A 58 6.28 15.34 -2.50
CA GLN A 58 7.51 15.70 -3.20
C GLN A 58 8.27 14.46 -3.72
N VAL A 59 8.24 13.36 -2.96
CA VAL A 59 8.79 12.07 -3.40
C VAL A 59 8.08 11.58 -4.66
N VAL A 60 6.74 11.59 -4.67
CA VAL A 60 5.95 11.16 -5.85
C VAL A 60 6.23 12.05 -7.05
N GLU A 61 6.22 13.37 -6.87
CA GLU A 61 6.51 14.34 -7.93
C GLU A 61 7.90 14.09 -8.53
N ARG A 62 8.93 13.86 -7.69
CA ARG A 62 10.28 13.56 -8.16
C ARG A 62 10.37 12.24 -8.93
N ILE A 63 9.86 11.14 -8.37
CA ILE A 63 9.91 9.82 -9.03
C ILE A 63 9.18 9.88 -10.37
N THR A 64 7.98 10.46 -10.41
CA THR A 64 7.18 10.51 -11.64
C THR A 64 7.81 11.39 -12.71
N GLN A 65 8.46 12.50 -12.32
CA GLN A 65 9.21 13.33 -13.25
C GLN A 65 10.45 12.62 -13.80
N GLU A 66 11.25 11.98 -12.94
CA GLU A 66 12.43 11.23 -13.39
C GLU A 66 12.05 10.03 -14.26
N VAL A 67 10.97 9.31 -13.95
CA VAL A 67 10.47 8.21 -14.80
C VAL A 67 9.94 8.74 -16.13
N ARG A 68 9.35 9.94 -16.16
CA ARG A 68 8.93 10.58 -17.42
C ARG A 68 10.12 10.94 -18.30
N ASP A 69 11.18 11.49 -17.70
CA ASP A 69 12.32 12.04 -18.43
C ASP A 69 13.36 10.97 -18.80
N GLU A 70 13.60 10.00 -17.92
CA GLU A 70 14.64 8.96 -18.06
C GLU A 70 14.06 7.56 -18.37
N GLY A 71 12.75 7.38 -18.25
CA GLY A 71 12.07 6.13 -18.59
C GLY A 71 12.52 4.94 -17.73
N LEU A 72 12.90 3.86 -18.42
CA LEU A 72 13.20 2.56 -17.81
C LEU A 72 14.36 2.59 -16.82
N ALA A 73 15.35 3.43 -17.08
CA ALA A 73 16.53 3.55 -16.22
C ALA A 73 16.17 4.09 -14.83
N ALA A 74 15.31 5.11 -14.76
CA ALA A 74 14.78 5.62 -13.50
C ALA A 74 13.91 4.57 -12.79
N LEU A 75 13.06 3.87 -13.53
CA LEU A 75 12.23 2.80 -12.97
C LEU A 75 13.09 1.72 -12.28
N LEU A 76 14.07 1.16 -12.98
CA LEU A 76 14.96 0.13 -12.44
C LEU A 76 15.75 0.63 -11.22
N ARG A 77 16.22 1.88 -11.27
CA ARG A 77 16.92 2.52 -10.14
C ARG A 77 16.02 2.63 -8.91
N TYR A 78 14.76 3.03 -9.08
CA TYR A 78 13.82 3.15 -7.96
C TYR A 78 13.36 1.79 -7.45
N THR A 79 13.17 0.78 -8.30
CA THR A 79 12.92 -0.60 -7.85
C THR A 79 14.04 -1.11 -6.96
N GLU A 80 15.32 -0.92 -7.34
CA GLU A 80 16.44 -1.36 -6.50
C GLU A 80 16.48 -0.60 -5.15
N LYS A 81 16.27 0.73 -5.18
CA LYS A 81 16.33 1.56 -3.96
C LYS A 81 15.15 1.36 -2.99
N LEU A 82 13.95 1.12 -3.52
CA LEU A 82 12.72 1.08 -2.72
C LEU A 82 12.30 -0.35 -2.37
N ASP A 83 12.38 -1.27 -3.33
CA ASP A 83 11.96 -2.66 -3.18
C ASP A 83 13.13 -3.58 -2.83
N GLY A 84 14.37 -3.09 -2.95
CA GLY A 84 15.59 -3.88 -2.69
C GLY A 84 15.85 -4.94 -3.76
N ALA A 85 15.15 -4.88 -4.89
CA ALA A 85 15.23 -5.86 -5.96
C ALA A 85 15.98 -5.28 -7.17
N LYS A 86 17.09 -5.91 -7.54
CA LYS A 86 17.82 -5.56 -8.75
C LYS A 86 17.28 -6.36 -9.94
N LEU A 87 16.59 -5.68 -10.84
CA LEU A 87 15.99 -6.29 -12.03
C LEU A 87 16.79 -5.96 -13.29
N ALA A 88 16.80 -6.89 -14.24
CA ALA A 88 17.23 -6.63 -15.61
C ALA A 88 16.08 -6.01 -16.41
N ALA A 89 16.41 -5.27 -17.47
CA ALA A 89 15.42 -4.56 -18.29
C ALA A 89 14.39 -5.50 -18.96
N ASP A 90 14.81 -6.70 -19.31
CA ASP A 90 13.99 -7.76 -19.90
C ASP A 90 13.19 -8.56 -18.86
N ALA A 91 13.53 -8.45 -17.57
CA ALA A 91 12.89 -9.15 -16.46
C ALA A 91 11.79 -8.35 -15.75
N ILE A 92 11.39 -7.19 -16.29
CA ILE A 92 10.34 -6.35 -15.68
C ILE A 92 8.97 -7.01 -15.77
N ARG A 93 8.74 -7.79 -16.84
CA ARG A 93 7.51 -8.55 -17.02
C ARG A 93 7.73 -9.98 -16.53
N VAL A 94 6.86 -10.43 -15.65
CA VAL A 94 6.79 -11.84 -15.25
C VAL A 94 6.38 -12.69 -16.45
N SER A 95 7.07 -13.79 -16.68
CA SER A 95 6.81 -14.64 -17.84
C SER A 95 5.52 -15.46 -17.67
N PRO A 96 4.86 -15.88 -18.77
CA PRO A 96 3.72 -16.80 -18.70
C PRO A 96 4.06 -18.11 -17.97
N GLU A 97 5.28 -18.62 -18.14
CA GLU A 97 5.77 -19.83 -17.51
C GLU A 97 5.91 -19.66 -15.99
N GLU A 98 6.44 -18.52 -15.53
CA GLU A 98 6.52 -18.19 -14.11
C GLU A 98 5.14 -18.09 -13.47
N ILE A 99 4.17 -17.47 -14.16
CA ILE A 99 2.78 -17.39 -13.70
C ILE A 99 2.16 -18.79 -13.61
N ALA A 100 2.33 -19.62 -14.64
CA ALA A 100 1.80 -20.98 -14.67
C ALA A 100 2.42 -21.85 -13.55
N LYS A 101 3.72 -21.73 -13.34
CA LYS A 101 4.44 -22.42 -12.25
C LYS A 101 3.93 -21.99 -10.88
N ALA A 102 3.74 -20.69 -10.67
CA ALA A 102 3.19 -20.17 -9.41
C ALA A 102 1.78 -20.67 -9.15
N HIS A 103 0.91 -20.69 -10.17
CA HIS A 103 -0.45 -21.22 -10.06
C HIS A 103 -0.44 -22.73 -9.77
N ALA A 104 0.42 -23.51 -10.43
CA ALA A 104 0.53 -24.95 -10.20
C ALA A 104 1.06 -25.30 -8.80
N ALA A 105 1.89 -24.44 -8.22
CA ALA A 105 2.44 -24.61 -6.86
C ALA A 105 1.48 -24.17 -5.74
N ALA A 106 0.40 -23.46 -6.06
CA ALA A 106 -0.55 -22.96 -5.07
C ALA A 106 -1.48 -24.08 -4.54
N ASP A 107 -1.92 -23.93 -3.29
CA ASP A 107 -2.86 -24.85 -2.64
C ASP A 107 -4.20 -24.90 -3.40
N PRO A 108 -4.67 -26.10 -3.82
CA PRO A 108 -5.97 -26.25 -4.48
C PRO A 108 -7.15 -25.62 -3.73
N ALA A 109 -7.21 -25.73 -2.39
CA ALA A 109 -8.30 -25.18 -1.59
C ALA A 109 -8.27 -23.64 -1.58
N PHE A 110 -7.07 -23.05 -1.59
CA PHE A 110 -6.89 -21.60 -1.76
C PHE A 110 -7.36 -21.16 -3.14
N LEU A 111 -6.99 -21.90 -4.20
CA LEU A 111 -7.43 -21.59 -5.57
C LEU A 111 -8.95 -21.66 -5.74
N GLU A 112 -9.62 -22.65 -5.14
CA GLU A 112 -11.10 -22.72 -5.12
C GLU A 112 -11.72 -21.49 -4.45
N THR A 113 -11.11 -21.03 -3.34
CA THR A 113 -11.56 -19.83 -2.64
C THR A 113 -11.44 -18.58 -3.53
N ILE A 114 -10.31 -18.41 -4.23
CA ILE A 114 -10.09 -17.30 -5.16
C ILE A 114 -11.05 -17.36 -6.35
N ARG A 115 -11.33 -18.56 -6.90
CA ARG A 115 -12.31 -18.75 -7.98
C ARG A 115 -13.70 -18.29 -7.58
N ARG A 116 -14.15 -18.66 -6.38
CA ARG A 116 -15.45 -18.20 -5.84
C ARG A 116 -15.50 -16.67 -5.68
N ILE A 117 -14.42 -16.05 -5.17
CA ILE A 117 -14.34 -14.58 -5.07
C ILE A 117 -14.44 -13.92 -6.45
N ARG A 118 -13.69 -14.44 -7.43
CA ARG A 118 -13.75 -13.97 -8.82
C ARG A 118 -15.17 -14.05 -9.38
N ASP A 119 -15.84 -15.17 -9.19
CA ASP A 119 -17.18 -15.39 -9.74
C ASP A 119 -18.20 -14.41 -9.13
N ASN A 120 -18.15 -14.18 -7.81
CA ASN A 120 -18.97 -13.16 -7.13
C ASN A 120 -18.72 -11.74 -7.67
N ILE A 121 -17.45 -11.38 -7.92
CA ILE A 121 -17.10 -10.08 -8.49
C ILE A 121 -17.66 -9.95 -9.91
N ILE A 122 -17.48 -10.97 -10.76
CA ILE A 122 -17.98 -10.96 -12.14
C ILE A 122 -19.51 -10.85 -12.18
N GLU A 123 -20.21 -11.60 -11.34
CA GLU A 123 -21.66 -11.54 -11.22
C GLU A 123 -22.14 -10.12 -10.93
N PHE A 124 -21.61 -9.50 -9.87
CA PHE A 124 -21.98 -8.15 -9.49
C PHE A 124 -21.61 -7.12 -10.57
N GLN A 125 -20.37 -7.15 -11.07
CA GLN A 125 -19.89 -6.19 -12.06
C GLN A 125 -20.68 -6.28 -13.37
N SER A 126 -21.09 -7.49 -13.77
CA SER A 126 -21.92 -7.70 -14.97
C SER A 126 -23.34 -7.19 -14.76
N ALA A 127 -23.88 -7.29 -13.55
CA ALA A 127 -25.24 -6.84 -13.22
C ALA A 127 -25.39 -5.31 -13.19
N ILE A 128 -24.31 -4.57 -12.88
CA ILE A 128 -24.34 -3.09 -12.83
C ILE A 128 -24.01 -2.42 -14.17
N LEU A 129 -23.73 -3.19 -15.22
CA LEU A 129 -23.60 -2.65 -16.57
C LEU A 129 -24.99 -2.26 -17.09
N HIS A 130 -25.25 -0.95 -17.15
CA HIS A 130 -26.44 -0.42 -17.81
C HIS A 130 -26.41 -0.85 -19.28
N LYS A 131 -27.43 -1.60 -19.72
CA LYS A 131 -27.63 -1.99 -21.12
C LYS A 131 -28.57 -1.04 -21.83
#